data_AF-A0A258AF91-F1
#
_entry.id   AF-A0A258AF91-F1
#
_cell.length_a   1.000
_cell.length_b   1.000
_cell.length_c   1.000
_cell.angle_alpha   90.00
_cell.angle_beta   90.00
_cell.angle_gamma   90.00
#
_symmetry.space_group_name_H-M   'P 1'
#
loop_
_entity.id
_entity.type
_entity.pdbx_description
1 polymer ?
#
loop_
_entity_poly.entity_id
_entity_poly.type
_entity_poly.pdbx_seq_one_letter_code
_entity_poly.pdbx_strand_id
1 'polypeptide(L)'
;IGLLLAGSFALYGLARRRSPLGSLPGLAVETVVGIPVAVLYLIWTQQSGMPIWGMASAHDLLLIVGLGIITTIPLLGFAHGARQLPFALLGVLQFLAPTGQFMVGAFVYHEPVSAASLVSFGLIWLGVLLFCSDLWLRKPSRA
;
A
#
# COMPACT_ATOMS: atom_id res chain seq x y z
N ILE A 1 -0.29 -16.41 6.61
CA ILE A 1 -0.77 -15.06 6.21
C ILE A 1 0.04 -14.48 5.05
N GLY A 2 1.38 -14.50 5.08
CA GLY A 2 2.21 -13.91 4.01
C GLY A 2 1.88 -14.36 2.57
N LEU A 3 1.69 -15.66 2.33
CA LEU A 3 1.32 -16.17 1.00
C LEU A 3 -0.07 -15.71 0.53
N LEU A 4 -1.04 -15.64 1.44
CA LEU A 4 -2.38 -15.13 1.12
C LEU A 4 -2.33 -13.66 0.74
N LEU A 5 -1.54 -12.87 1.48
CA LEU A 5 -1.35 -11.45 1.21
C LEU A 5 -0.61 -11.23 -0.12
N ALA A 6 0.45 -11.99 -0.38
CA ALA A 6 1.17 -11.94 -1.65
C ALA A 6 0.26 -12.33 -2.83
N GLY A 7 -0.54 -13.39 -2.67
CA GLY A 7 -1.50 -13.84 -3.67
C GLY A 7 -2.59 -12.80 -3.93
N SER A 8 -3.20 -12.24 -2.87
CA SER A 8 -4.24 -11.22 -3.02
C SER A 8 -3.69 -9.95 -3.68
N PHE A 9 -2.49 -9.52 -3.30
CA PHE A 9 -1.86 -8.33 -3.87
C PHE A 9 -1.46 -8.53 -5.34
N ALA A 10 -0.95 -9.71 -5.70
CA ALA A 10 -0.62 -10.05 -7.07
C ALA A 10 -1.88 -10.08 -7.97
N LEU A 11 -2.96 -10.70 -7.49
CA LEU A 11 -4.25 -10.73 -8.20
C LEU A 11 -4.86 -9.33 -8.31
N TYR A 12 -4.79 -8.53 -7.25
CA TYR A 12 -5.25 -7.13 -7.26
C TYR A 12 -4.51 -6.30 -8.30
N GLY A 13 -3.17 -6.33 -8.29
CA GLY A 13 -2.36 -5.62 -9.27
C GLY A 13 -2.65 -6.06 -10.71
N LEU A 14 -2.86 -7.37 -10.94
CA LEU A 14 -3.23 -7.91 -12.24
C LEU A 14 -4.63 -7.44 -12.69
N ALA A 15 -5.62 -7.49 -11.80
CA ALA A 15 -6.97 -7.01 -12.06
C ALA A 15 -6.97 -5.52 -12.41
N ARG A 16 -6.16 -4.73 -11.70
CA ARG A 16 -6.04 -3.28 -11.92
C ARG A 16 -5.41 -2.92 -13.26
N ARG A 17 -4.41 -3.71 -13.67
CA ARG A 17 -3.77 -3.59 -14.99
C ARG A 17 -4.73 -3.94 -16.13
N ARG A 18 -5.65 -4.88 -15.93
CA ARG A 18 -6.65 -5.30 -16.93
C ARG A 18 -7.97 -4.50 -16.89
N SER A 19 -8.22 -3.74 -15.84
CA SER A 19 -9.47 -2.99 -15.69
C SER A 19 -9.62 -1.89 -16.75
N PRO A 20 -10.81 -1.74 -17.38
CA PRO A 20 -11.08 -0.72 -18.39
C PRO A 20 -11.31 0.69 -17.79
N LEU A 21 -11.65 0.79 -16.50
CA LEU A 21 -12.03 2.06 -15.85
C LEU A 21 -10.81 2.89 -15.50
N GLY A 22 -10.74 4.21 -15.72
CA GLY A 22 -9.60 5.06 -15.31
C GLY A 22 -9.12 4.87 -13.85
N SER A 23 -7.88 5.24 -13.50
CA SER A 23 -7.32 5.03 -12.14
C SER A 23 -8.17 5.66 -11.03
N LEU A 24 -8.73 6.84 -11.28
CA LEU A 24 -9.59 7.56 -10.36
C LEU A 24 -11.01 6.95 -10.28
N PRO A 25 -11.79 6.77 -11.37
CA PRO A 25 -13.08 6.10 -11.32
C PRO A 25 -13.00 4.67 -10.76
N GLY A 26 -11.96 3.93 -11.12
CA GLY A 26 -11.74 2.59 -10.60
C GLY A 26 -11.48 2.57 -9.10
N LEU A 27 -10.83 3.59 -8.53
CA LEU A 27 -10.55 3.65 -7.09
C LEU A 27 -11.82 4.05 -6.33
N ALA A 28 -12.58 5.00 -6.88
CA ALA A 28 -13.87 5.40 -6.32
C ALA A 28 -14.84 4.21 -6.23
N VAL A 29 -14.92 3.38 -7.28
CA VAL A 29 -15.75 2.17 -7.27
C VAL A 29 -15.29 1.19 -6.19
N GLU A 30 -13.97 0.93 -6.07
CA GLU A 30 -13.44 0.06 -5.02
C GLU A 30 -13.80 0.57 -3.61
N THR A 31 -13.67 1.88 -3.38
CA THR A 31 -14.05 2.49 -2.11
C THR A 31 -15.54 2.36 -1.83
N VAL A 32 -16.40 2.61 -2.83
CA VAL A 32 -17.87 2.49 -2.68
C VAL A 32 -18.28 1.05 -2.40
N VAL A 33 -17.67 0.08 -3.08
CA VAL A 33 -17.91 -1.35 -2.83
C VAL A 33 -17.46 -1.77 -1.42
N GLY A 34 -16.49 -1.06 -0.84
CA GLY A 34 -16.08 -1.25 0.56
C GLY A 34 -17.06 -0.69 1.60
N ILE A 35 -17.92 0.27 1.25
CA ILE A 35 -18.84 0.92 2.19
C ILE A 35 -19.77 -0.08 2.89
N PRO A 36 -20.45 -1.02 2.20
CA PRO A 36 -21.29 -2.02 2.87
C PRO A 36 -20.53 -2.83 3.92
N VAL A 37 -19.29 -3.22 3.63
CA VAL A 37 -18.45 -3.99 4.58
C VAL A 37 -18.11 -3.14 5.80
N ALA A 38 -17.74 -1.87 5.58
CA ALA A 38 -17.49 -0.92 6.66
C ALA A 38 -18.74 -0.72 7.54
N VAL A 39 -19.92 -0.55 6.93
CA VAL A 39 -21.20 -0.41 7.66
C VAL A 39 -21.52 -1.66 8.47
N LEU A 40 -21.38 -2.85 7.90
CA LEU A 40 -21.61 -4.11 8.61
C LEU A 40 -20.66 -4.26 9.81
N TYR A 41 -19.38 -3.89 9.63
CA TYR A 41 -18.39 -3.91 10.72
C TYR A 41 -18.76 -2.92 11.84
N LEU A 42 -19.24 -1.72 11.49
CA LEU A 42 -19.72 -0.74 12.47
C LEU A 42 -20.96 -1.24 13.23
N ILE A 43 -21.91 -1.90 12.56
CA ILE A 43 -23.06 -2.51 13.23
C ILE A 43 -22.60 -3.59 14.22
N TRP A 44 -21.69 -4.46 13.78
CA TRP A 44 -21.18 -5.56 14.60
C TRP A 44 -20.40 -5.09 15.83
N THR A 45 -19.56 -4.07 15.69
CA THR A 45 -18.78 -3.49 16.81
C THR A 45 -19.68 -2.82 17.84
N GLN A 46 -20.74 -2.12 17.39
CA GLN A 46 -21.74 -1.52 18.27
C GLN A 46 -22.48 -2.60 19.08
N GLN A 47 -22.84 -3.72 18.43
CA GLN A 47 -23.48 -4.87 19.10
C GLN A 47 -22.54 -5.60 20.06
N SER A 48 -21.23 -5.58 19.81
CA SER A 48 -20.20 -6.19 20.65
C SER A 48 -19.86 -5.36 21.90
N GLY A 49 -20.59 -4.26 22.13
CA GLY A 49 -20.43 -3.43 23.32
C GLY A 49 -19.26 -2.45 23.26
N MET A 50 -18.65 -2.23 22.08
CA MET A 50 -17.70 -1.13 21.87
C MET A 50 -18.47 0.11 21.38
N PRO A 51 -18.59 1.17 22.20
CA PRO A 51 -19.27 2.39 21.77
C PRO A 51 -18.46 3.06 20.67
N ILE A 52 -19.07 3.24 19.49
CA ILE A 52 -18.41 3.87 18.33
C ILE A 52 -18.80 5.34 18.25
N TRP A 53 -20.05 5.64 18.63
CA TRP A 53 -20.63 6.97 18.59
C TRP A 53 -20.33 7.72 19.88
N GLY A 54 -19.73 8.92 19.76
CA GLY A 54 -19.43 9.79 20.89
C GLY A 54 -18.06 9.59 21.55
N MET A 55 -17.25 8.63 21.10
CA MET A 55 -15.86 8.46 21.57
C MET A 55 -14.87 9.40 20.87
N ALA A 56 -15.12 9.74 19.60
CA ALA A 56 -14.24 10.58 18.82
C ALA A 56 -14.51 12.06 19.08
N SER A 57 -13.46 12.80 19.44
CA SER A 57 -13.53 14.26 19.47
C SER A 57 -13.64 14.84 18.05
N ALA A 58 -14.03 16.11 17.93
CA ALA A 58 -14.01 16.80 16.63
C ALA A 58 -12.62 16.78 15.97
N HIS A 59 -11.57 16.78 16.79
CA HIS A 59 -10.19 16.64 16.33
C HIS A 59 -9.91 15.25 15.74
N ASP A 60 -10.37 14.17 16.39
CA ASP A 60 -10.18 12.80 15.89
C ASP A 60 -10.90 12.57 14.56
N LEU A 61 -12.11 13.14 14.42
CA LEU A 61 -12.83 13.11 13.15
C LEU A 61 -12.07 13.84 12.04
N LEU A 62 -11.46 14.98 12.34
CA LEU A 62 -10.62 15.72 11.39
C LEU A 62 -9.39 14.88 10.99
N LEU A 63 -8.73 14.23 11.95
CA LEU A 63 -7.61 13.31 11.67
C LEU A 63 -8.05 12.13 10.80
N ILE A 64 -9.20 11.53 11.05
CA ILE A 64 -9.74 10.41 10.26
C ILE A 64 -9.99 10.84 8.81
N VAL A 65 -10.60 12.01 8.60
CA VAL A 65 -10.80 12.56 7.25
C VAL A 65 -9.45 12.85 6.58
N GLY A 66 -8.49 13.42 7.33
CA GLY A 66 -7.13 13.67 6.87
C GLY A 66 -6.40 12.38 6.44
N LEU A 67 -6.54 11.30 7.21
CA LEU A 67 -5.99 9.98 6.88
C LEU A 67 -6.54 9.46 5.54
N GLY A 68 -7.84 9.66 5.29
CA GLY A 68 -8.46 9.31 4.01
C GLY A 68 -7.80 10.03 2.83
N ILE A 69 -7.55 11.34 2.96
CA ILE A 69 -6.88 12.15 1.93
C ILE A 69 -5.44 11.66 1.74
N ILE A 70 -4.67 11.56 2.81
CA ILE A 70 -3.26 11.15 2.79
C ILE A 70 -3.09 9.75 2.19
N THR A 71 -4.04 8.83 2.43
CA THR A 71 -4.01 7.45 1.90
C THR A 71 -4.44 7.38 0.43
N THR A 72 -5.38 8.24 0.02
CA THR A 72 -5.90 8.22 -1.37
C THR A 72 -4.82 8.65 -2.37
N ILE A 73 -3.95 9.59 -2.01
CA ILE A 73 -2.86 10.08 -2.87
C ILE A 73 -1.92 8.94 -3.35
N PRO A 74 -1.27 8.15 -2.46
CA PRO A 74 -0.41 7.06 -2.87
C PRO A 74 -1.20 5.92 -3.54
N LEU A 75 -2.46 5.67 -3.15
CA LEU A 75 -3.29 4.67 -3.84
C LEU A 75 -3.61 5.06 -5.29
N LEU A 76 -3.88 6.34 -5.56
CA LEU A 76 -4.06 6.85 -6.91
C LEU A 76 -2.75 6.76 -7.70
N GLY A 77 -1.62 7.12 -7.08
CA GLY A 77 -0.29 6.95 -7.66
C GLY A 77 0.00 5.50 -8.04
N PHE A 78 -0.29 4.56 -7.13
CA PHE A 78 -0.20 3.12 -7.38
C PHE A 78 -1.13 2.69 -8.51
N ALA A 79 -2.41 3.07 -8.47
CA ALA A 79 -3.39 2.67 -9.48
C ALA A 79 -3.02 3.19 -10.88
N HIS A 80 -2.42 4.38 -10.96
CA HIS A 80 -1.90 4.95 -12.19
C HIS A 80 -0.64 4.21 -12.67
N GLY A 81 0.35 4.03 -11.78
CA GLY A 81 1.58 3.31 -12.07
C GLY A 81 1.33 1.86 -12.47
N ALA A 82 0.34 1.19 -11.86
CA ALA A 82 0.00 -0.20 -12.10
C ALA A 82 -0.41 -0.51 -13.55
N ARG A 83 -0.82 0.53 -14.28
CA ARG A 83 -1.26 0.43 -15.68
C ARG A 83 -0.15 0.68 -16.66
N GLN A 84 0.79 1.54 -16.29
CA GLN A 84 1.83 2.02 -17.20
C GLN A 84 3.14 1.27 -17.01
N LEU A 85 3.39 0.75 -15.82
CA LEU A 85 4.64 0.08 -15.48
C LEU A 85 4.55 -1.43 -15.71
N PRO A 86 5.65 -2.07 -16.13
CA PRO A 86 5.78 -3.52 -16.05
C PRO A 86 5.50 -4.03 -14.64
N PHE A 87 4.83 -5.18 -14.54
CA PHE A 87 4.46 -5.78 -13.25
C PHE A 87 5.66 -6.04 -12.33
N ALA A 88 6.82 -6.36 -12.92
CA ALA A 88 8.10 -6.47 -12.24
C ALA A 88 8.53 -5.18 -11.52
N LEU A 89 8.40 -4.03 -12.18
CA LEU A 89 8.74 -2.71 -11.61
C LEU A 89 7.78 -2.31 -10.49
N LEU A 90 6.51 -2.68 -10.57
CA LEU A 90 5.55 -2.47 -9.47
C LEU A 90 5.93 -3.22 -8.20
N GLY A 91 6.48 -4.43 -8.33
CA GLY A 91 7.00 -5.19 -7.20
C GLY A 91 8.20 -4.48 -6.55
N VAL A 92 9.13 -3.97 -7.36
CA VAL A 92 10.28 -3.21 -6.87
C VAL A 92 9.84 -1.94 -6.12
N LEU A 93 8.89 -1.19 -6.68
CA LEU A 93 8.40 0.05 -6.08
C LEU A 93 7.73 -0.18 -4.71
N GLN A 94 7.20 -1.38 -4.46
CA GLN A 94 6.60 -1.70 -3.16
C GLN A 94 7.62 -1.75 -2.02
N PHE A 95 8.92 -1.89 -2.29
CA PHE A 95 9.95 -1.80 -1.25
C PHE A 95 10.12 -0.38 -0.67
N LEU A 96 9.57 0.65 -1.32
CA LEU A 96 9.54 2.00 -0.75
C LEU A 96 8.65 2.08 0.50
N ALA A 97 7.54 1.34 0.54
CA ALA A 97 6.63 1.35 1.70
C ALA A 97 7.30 0.88 3.00
N PRO A 98 7.91 -0.32 3.07
CA PRO A 98 8.62 -0.76 4.27
C PRO A 98 9.85 0.10 4.56
N THR A 99 10.47 0.72 3.54
CA THR A 99 11.53 1.72 3.75
C THR A 99 11.02 2.95 4.48
N GLY A 100 9.90 3.52 4.04
CA GLY A 100 9.25 4.65 4.69
C GLY A 100 8.81 4.31 6.12
N GLN A 101 8.22 3.13 6.32
CA GLN A 101 7.83 2.65 7.65
C GLN A 101 9.04 2.51 8.58
N PHE A 102 10.14 1.95 8.09
CA PHE A 102 11.40 1.87 8.84
C PHE A 102 11.95 3.25 9.20
N MET A 103 11.94 4.20 8.26
CA MET A 103 12.39 5.57 8.52
C MET A 103 11.50 6.29 9.54
N VAL A 104 10.19 6.14 9.46
CA VAL A 104 9.26 6.71 10.45
C VAL A 104 9.52 6.08 11.83
N GLY A 105 9.65 4.76 11.92
CA GLY A 105 9.99 4.08 13.17
C GLY A 105 11.30 4.58 13.78
N ALA A 106 12.36 4.68 12.97
CA ALA A 106 13.68 5.09 13.43
C ALA A 106 13.78 6.59 13.78
N PHE A 107 13.23 7.48 12.96
CA PHE A 107 13.43 8.93 13.08
C PHE A 107 12.29 9.66 13.80
N VAL A 108 11.05 9.19 13.68
CA VAL A 108 9.87 9.85 14.27
C VAL A 108 9.50 9.21 15.60
N TYR A 109 9.46 7.88 15.66
CA TYR A 109 9.13 7.15 16.88
C TYR A 109 10.35 6.80 17.74
N HIS A 110 11.56 7.06 17.23
CA HIS A 110 12.82 6.78 17.91
C HIS A 110 12.94 5.33 18.41
N GLU A 111 12.39 4.38 17.64
CA GLU A 111 12.46 2.97 17.98
C GLU A 111 13.90 2.45 17.86
N PRO A 112 14.34 1.55 18.77
CA PRO A 112 15.67 0.99 18.73
C PRO A 112 15.88 0.15 17.48
N VAL A 113 16.74 0.63 16.59
CA VAL A 113 17.10 -0.08 15.36
C VAL A 113 18.15 -1.15 15.69
N SER A 114 17.75 -2.42 15.60
CA SER A 114 18.69 -3.53 15.80
C SER A 114 19.66 -3.67 14.62
N ALA A 115 20.88 -4.14 14.89
CA ALA A 115 21.86 -4.47 13.85
C ALA A 115 21.31 -5.53 12.88
N ALA A 116 20.52 -6.49 13.36
CA ALA A 116 19.89 -7.51 12.52
C ALA A 116 18.89 -6.89 11.53
N SER A 117 18.12 -5.89 11.95
CA SER A 117 17.19 -5.15 11.08
C SER A 117 17.92 -4.40 9.99
N LEU A 118 19.03 -3.72 10.33
CA LEU A 118 19.88 -3.01 9.37
C LEU A 118 20.49 -3.94 8.31
N VAL A 119 21.05 -5.07 8.75
CA VAL A 119 21.62 -6.07 7.84
C VAL A 119 20.55 -6.66 6.93
N SER A 120 19.39 -7.03 7.48
CA SER A 120 18.27 -7.56 6.69
C SER A 120 17.79 -6.56 5.65
N PHE A 121 17.67 -5.28 6.03
CA PHE A 121 17.26 -4.21 5.13
C PHE A 121 18.29 -3.97 4.02
N GLY A 122 19.59 -4.01 4.36
CA GLY A 122 20.68 -3.93 3.40
C GLY A 122 20.65 -5.08 2.37
N LEU A 123 20.38 -6.31 2.83
CA LEU A 123 20.26 -7.48 1.94
C LEU A 123 19.06 -7.37 0.99
N ILE A 124 17.92 -6.87 1.47
CA ILE A 124 16.74 -6.61 0.64
C ILE A 124 17.09 -5.63 -0.48
N TRP A 125 17.69 -4.49 -0.13
CA TRP A 125 18.06 -3.47 -1.10
C TRP A 125 19.16 -3.92 -2.06
N LEU A 126 20.10 -4.76 -1.62
CA LEU A 126 21.08 -5.39 -2.51
C LEU A 126 20.36 -6.25 -3.57
N GLY A 127 19.39 -7.07 -3.17
CA GLY A 127 18.58 -7.85 -4.10
C GLY A 127 17.80 -6.98 -5.10
N VAL A 128 17.21 -5.88 -4.63
CA VAL A 128 16.53 -4.89 -5.47
C VAL A 128 17.49 -4.25 -6.47
N LEU A 129 18.68 -3.83 -6.04
CA LEU A 129 19.69 -3.24 -6.91
C LEU A 129 20.15 -4.21 -8.00
N LEU A 130 20.40 -5.47 -7.64
CA LEU A 130 20.74 -6.51 -8.60
C LEU A 130 19.62 -6.72 -9.63
N PHE A 131 18.37 -6.82 -9.17
CA PHE A 131 17.22 -6.95 -10.06
C PHE A 131 17.06 -5.76 -11.01
N CYS A 132 17.17 -4.53 -10.49
CA CYS A 132 17.13 -3.32 -11.30
C CYS A 132 18.28 -3.27 -12.33
N SER A 133 19.48 -3.72 -11.95
CA SER A 133 20.63 -3.78 -12.86
C SER A 133 20.41 -4.78 -14.00
N ASP A 134 19.88 -5.97 -13.71
CA ASP A 134 19.52 -6.97 -14.74
C ASP A 134 18.44 -6.43 -15.68
N LEU A 135 17.40 -5.76 -15.14
CA LEU A 135 16.35 -5.15 -15.94
C LEU A 135 16.89 -4.03 -16.86
N TRP A 136 17.86 -3.23 -16.39
CA TRP A 136 18.50 -2.18 -17.18
C TRP A 136 19.34 -2.76 -18.32
N LEU A 137 20.11 -3.83 -18.03
CA LEU A 137 20.97 -4.51 -19.00
C LEU A 137 20.17 -5.25 -20.07
N ARG A 138 18.96 -5.74 -19.74
CA ARG A 138 18.04 -6.43 -20.66
C ARG A 138 17.25 -5.50 -21.58
N LYS A 139 17.56 -4.20 -21.67
CA LYS A 139 16.95 -3.31 -22.67
C LYS A 139 16.98 -4.01 -24.04
N PRO A 140 15.82 -4.30 -24.67
CA PRO A 140 15.81 -4.85 -26.01
C PRO A 140 16.48 -3.80 -26.90
N SER A 141 17.54 -4.21 -27.61
CA SER A 141 17.96 -3.55 -28.82
C SER A 141 16.70 -3.33 -29.65
N ARG A 142 16.28 -2.07 -29.83
CA ARG A 142 15.26 -1.71 -30.82
C ARG A 142 15.80 -2.14 -32.18
N ALA A 143 15.31 -3.27 -32.67
CA ALA A 143 15.28 -3.58 -34.10
C ALA A 143 14.02 -2.94 -34.69
#